data_AF-A0A7J9YMS1-F1
#
_entry.id   AF-A0A7J9YMS1-F1
#
_cell.length_a   1.000
_cell.length_b   1.000
_cell.length_c   1.000
_cell.angle_alpha   90.00
_cell.angle_beta   90.00
_cell.angle_gamma   90.00
#
_symmetry.space_group_name_H-M   'P 1'
#
loop_
_entity.id
_entity.type
_entity.pdbx_description
1 polymer ?
#
loop_
_entity_poly.entity_id
_entity_poly.type
_entity_poly.pdbx_seq_one_letter_code
_entity_poly.pdbx_strand_id
1 'polypeptide(L)' 'MIERDRELLARISRVNSTLGSAVVELLNNLEDGVLPAKHLRAIGACLAQMSRDVIARADDIDGRIPDRPPPQVIDGTVL' A
#
# COMPACT_ATOMS: atom_id res chain seq x y z
N MET A 1 2.58 21.53 9.92
CA MET A 1 1.86 20.34 9.44
C MET A 1 0.41 20.71 9.25
N ILE A 2 -0.09 20.58 8.02
CA ILE A 2 -1.50 20.80 7.70
C ILE A 2 -2.32 19.54 8.05
N GLU A 3 -3.65 19.64 8.07
CA GLU A 3 -4.52 18.54 8.48
C GLU A 3 -4.31 17.26 7.66
N ARG A 4 -4.15 17.42 6.34
CA ARG A 4 -3.85 16.32 5.41
C ARG A 4 -2.57 15.53 5.76
N ASP A 5 -1.57 16.19 6.33
CA ASP A 5 -0.33 15.51 6.77
C ASP A 5 -0.60 14.64 8.01
N ARG A 6 -1.40 15.15 8.96
CA ARG A 6 -1.76 14.43 10.18
C ARG A 6 -2.58 13.19 9.85
N GLU A 7 -3.54 13.32 8.94
CA GLU A 7 -4.35 12.20 8.48
C GLU A 7 -3.50 11.12 7.80
N LEU A 8 -2.54 11.52 6.95
CA LEU A 8 -1.62 10.60 6.30
C LEU A 8 -0.76 9.85 7.32
N LEU A 9 -0.15 10.56 8.28
CA LEU A 9 0.65 9.95 9.34
C LEU A 9 -0.19 9.05 10.26
N ALA A 10 -1.41 9.44 10.60
CA ALA A 10 -2.33 8.61 11.39
C ALA A 10 -2.69 7.32 10.64
N ARG A 11 -2.87 7.39 9.32
CA ARG A 11 -3.15 6.23 8.49
C ARG A 11 -1.93 5.29 8.39
N ILE A 12 -0.71 5.83 8.23
CA ILE A 12 0.53 5.05 8.30
C ILE A 12 0.65 4.36 9.65
N SER A 13 0.41 5.09 10.75
CA SER A 13 0.46 4.53 12.10
C SER A 13 -0.52 3.36 12.28
N ARG A 14 -1.75 3.48 11.76
CA ARG A 14 -2.75 2.40 11.81
C ARG A 14 -2.32 1.17 11.01
N VAL A 15 -1.77 1.35 9.81
CA VAL A 15 -1.26 0.22 9.02
C VAL A 15 -0.09 -0.44 9.75
N ASN A 16 0.87 0.34 10.25
CA ASN A 16 2.01 -0.19 10.99
C ASN A 16 1.59 -0.98 12.23
N SER A 17 0.59 -0.50 12.99
CA SER A 17 0.11 -1.19 14.19
C SER A 17 -0.67 -2.48 13.90
N THR A 18 -1.16 -2.67 12.67
CA THR A 18 -2.02 -3.82 12.30
C THR A 18 -1.33 -4.82 11.38
N LEU A 19 -0.26 -4.41 10.68
CA LEU A 19 0.42 -5.25 9.70
C LEU A 19 1.01 -6.52 10.32
N GLY A 20 1.61 -6.42 11.50
CA GLY A 20 2.15 -7.59 12.21
C GLY A 20 1.07 -8.64 12.50
N SER A 21 -0.08 -8.20 13.01
CA SER A 21 -1.24 -9.08 13.25
C SER A 21 -1.76 -9.71 11.96
N ALA A 22 -1.86 -8.93 10.87
CA ALA A 22 -2.28 -9.45 9.57
C ALA A 22 -1.32 -10.52 9.01
N VAL A 23 -0.01 -10.37 9.23
CA VAL A 23 0.99 -11.38 8.85
C VAL A 23 0.85 -12.64 9.69
N VAL A 24 0.64 -12.52 11.00
CA VAL A 24 0.40 -13.68 11.88
C VAL A 24 -0.88 -14.41 11.50
N GLU A 25 -1.97 -13.69 11.22
CA GLU A 25 -3.21 -14.28 10.72
C GLU A 25 -2.98 -15.02 9.39
N LEU A 26 -2.18 -14.48 8.49
CA LEU A 26 -1.85 -15.12 7.23
C LEU A 26 -1.08 -16.43 7.42
N LEU A 27 -0.14 -16.45 8.38
CA LEU A 27 0.62 -17.65 8.75
C LEU A 27 -0.27 -18.72 9.41
N ASN A 28 -1.26 -18.31 10.20
CA ASN A 28 -2.20 -19.24 10.84
C ASN A 28 -3.24 -19.83 9.87
N ASN A 29 -3.47 -19.17 8.73
CA ASN A 29 -4.43 -19.59 7.70
C ASN A 29 -3.74 -20.21 6.47
N LEU A 30 -2.53 -20.74 6.63
CA LEU A 30 -1.87 -21.50 5.58
C LEU A 30 -2.66 -22.81 5.35
N GLU A 31 -3.09 -23.03 4.12
CA GLU A 31 -3.62 -24.32 3.67
C GLU A 31 -2.48 -25.09 3.01
N ASP A 32 -2.12 -26.25 3.58
CA ASP A 32 -0.99 -27.08 3.12
C ASP A 32 0.35 -26.34 3.01
N GLY A 33 0.56 -25.30 3.85
CA GLY A 33 1.76 -24.47 3.82
C GLY A 33 1.79 -23.44 2.68
N VAL A 34 0.70 -23.30 1.92
CA VAL A 34 0.59 -22.36 0.81
C VAL A 34 -0.04 -21.04 1.28
N LEU A 35 0.61 -19.93 0.93
CA LEU A 35 0.08 -18.60 1.21
C LEU A 35 -1.16 -18.32 0.36
N PRO A 36 -2.31 -17.95 0.97
CA PRO A 36 -3.52 -17.68 0.20
C PRO A 36 -3.36 -16.40 -0.62
N ALA A 37 -3.28 -16.57 -1.95
CA ALA A 37 -3.02 -15.49 -2.91
C ALA A 37 -4.00 -14.30 -2.78
N LYS A 38 -5.26 -14.55 -2.41
CA LYS A 38 -6.26 -13.51 -2.16
C LYS A 38 -5.81 -12.55 -1.05
N HIS A 39 -5.32 -13.07 0.07
CA HIS A 39 -4.89 -12.26 1.21
C HIS A 39 -3.61 -11.50 0.89
N LEU A 40 -2.65 -12.14 0.21
CA LEU A 40 -1.44 -11.46 -0.25
C LEU A 40 -1.74 -10.29 -1.19
N ARG A 41 -2.67 -10.48 -2.15
CA ARG A 41 -3.11 -9.39 -3.03
C ARG A 41 -3.76 -8.24 -2.25
N ALA A 42 -4.58 -8.54 -1.25
CA ALA A 42 -5.23 -7.52 -0.43
C ALA A 42 -4.21 -6.69 0.38
N ILE A 43 -3.23 -7.35 1.01
CA ILE A 43 -2.13 -6.68 1.72
C ILE A 43 -1.33 -5.81 0.74
N GLY A 44 -0.93 -6.38 -0.40
CA GLY A 44 -0.18 -5.67 -1.43
C GLY A 44 -0.91 -4.44 -1.96
N ALA A 45 -2.22 -4.54 -2.24
CA ALA A 45 -3.03 -3.42 -2.70
C ALA A 45 -3.11 -2.29 -1.65
N CYS A 46 -3.27 -2.63 -0.38
CA CYS A 46 -3.29 -1.66 0.72
C CYS A 46 -1.95 -0.91 0.83
N LEU A 47 -0.83 -1.65 0.83
CA LEU A 47 0.52 -1.06 0.89
C LEU A 47 0.83 -0.21 -0.34
N ALA A 48 0.45 -0.66 -1.54
CA ALA A 48 0.64 0.08 -2.78
C ALA A 48 -0.15 1.40 -2.79
N GLN A 49 -1.39 1.40 -2.29
CA GLN A 49 -2.18 2.63 -2.16
C GLN A 49 -1.53 3.60 -1.16
N MET A 50 -1.10 3.10 0.00
CA MET A 50 -0.41 3.93 0.99
C MET A 50 0.89 4.53 0.44
N SER A 51 1.67 3.74 -0.31
CA SER A 51 2.88 4.21 -0.98
C SER A 51 2.59 5.35 -1.96
N ARG A 52 1.56 5.19 -2.82
CA ARG A 52 1.13 6.24 -3.75
C ARG A 52 0.73 7.52 -3.01
N ASP A 53 -0.02 7.41 -1.93
CA ASP A 53 -0.49 8.58 -1.19
C ASP A 53 0.66 9.35 -0.52
N VAL A 54 1.67 8.63 -0.01
CA VAL A 54 2.87 9.24 0.57
C VAL A 54 3.74 9.92 -0.48
N ILE A 55 3.97 9.27 -1.62
CA ILE A 55 4.74 9.83 -2.74
C ILE A 55 4.04 11.08 -3.29
N ALA A 56 2.74 10.98 -3.57
CA ALA A 56 1.95 12.12 -4.05
C ALA A 56 2.02 13.30 -3.09
N ARG A 57 2.02 13.05 -1.77
CA ARG A 57 2.18 14.12 -0.80
C ARG A 57 3.59 14.71 -0.79
N ALA A 58 4.62 13.90 -0.96
CA ALA A 58 5.99 14.39 -1.09
C ALA A 58 6.17 15.24 -2.35
N ASP A 59 5.59 14.81 -3.47
CA ASP A 59 5.59 15.57 -4.73
C ASP A 59 4.84 16.91 -4.57
N ASP A 60 3.67 16.91 -3.91
CA ASP A 60 2.94 18.14 -3.56
C ASP A 60 3.80 19.12 -2.75
N ILE A 61 4.64 18.62 -1.84
CA ILE A 61 5.55 19.43 -1.01
C ILE A 61 6.72 19.97 -1.83
N ASP A 62 7.30 19.13 -2.69
CA ASP A 62 8.41 19.49 -3.58
C ASP A 62 7.97 20.36 -4.77
N GLY A 63 6.66 20.57 -4.94
CA GLY A 63 6.08 21.24 -6.11
C GLY A 63 6.27 20.45 -7.40
N ARG A 64 6.50 19.14 -7.31
CA ARG A 64 6.60 18.24 -8.47
C ARG A 64 5.21 17.91 -8.97
N ILE A 65 5.00 18.06 -10.27
CA ILE A 65 3.83 17.48 -10.92
C ILE A 65 4.11 15.98 -11.00
N PRO A 66 3.23 15.10 -10.48
CA PRO A 66 3.45 13.66 -10.57
C PRO A 66 3.59 13.29 -12.04
N ASP A 67 4.78 12.81 -12.43
CA ASP A 67 5.00 12.22 -13.73
C ASP A 67 4.04 11.02 -13.79
N ARG A 68 3.17 11.00 -14.80
CA ARG A 68 2.13 9.98 -14.94
C ARG A 68 2.82 8.62 -14.81
N PRO A 69 2.44 7.76 -13.85
CA PRO A 69 3.10 6.46 -13.71
C PRO A 69 2.97 5.73 -15.06
N PRO A 70 4.06 5.14 -15.57
CA PRO A 70 3.98 4.36 -16.79
C PRO A 70 2.88 3.31 -16.62
N PRO A 71 2.10 3.03 -17.69
CA PRO A 71 0.98 2.10 -17.61
C PRO A 71 1.41 0.81 -16.92
N GLN A 72 0.62 0.37 -15.93
CA GLN A 72 0.90 -0.87 -15.25
C GLN A 72 0.67 -2.02 -16.22
N VAL A 73 1.76 -2.63 -16.69
CA VAL A 73 1.70 -3.85 -17.48
C VAL A 73 1.46 -5.00 -16.51
N ILE A 74 0.23 -5.51 -16.50
CA ILE A 74 -0.10 -6.76 -15.81
C ILE A 74 -0.27 -7.80 -16.92
N ASP A 75 0.54 -8.86 -16.90
CA ASP A 75 0.53 -9.95 -17.91
C ASP A 75 0.54 -9.44 -19.37
N GLY A 76 1.43 -8.49 -19.68
CA GLY A 76 1.60 -7.98 -21.04
C GLY A 76 0.46 -7.06 -21.54
N THR A 77 -0.53 -6.75 -20.71
CA THR A 77 -1.62 -5.82 -21.06
C THR A 77 -1.43 -4.49 -20.33
N VAL A 78 -1.46 -3.40 -21.10
CA VAL A 78 -1.46 -2.01 -20.60
C VAL A 78 -2.91 -1.62 -20.27
N LEU A 79 -3.17 -1.24 -19.02
CA LEU A 79 -4.41 -0.57 -18.58
C LEU A 79 -4.31 0.96 -18.72
#